data_AF-A0A5K0ZSA7-F1
#
_entry.id   AF-A0A5K0ZSA7-F1
#
_cell.length_a   1.000
_cell.length_b   1.000
_cell.length_c   1.000
_cell.angle_alpha   90.00
_cell.angle_beta   90.00
_cell.angle_gamma   90.00
#
_symmetry.space_group_name_H-M   'P 1'
#
loop_
_entity.id
_entity.type
_entity.pdbx_description
1 polymer ?
#
loop_
_entity_poly.entity_id
_entity_poly.type
_entity_poly.pdbx_seq_one_letter_code
_entity_poly.pdbx_strand_id
1 'polypeptide(L)' 'PRFENPLSQCCVGTTPGSDCGDTDHSGKPMYSVCEDPGRRLFWDHGHPTQVAWSTIFQAFSPTLHQLFSQ' A
#
# COMPACT_ATOMS: atom_id res chain seq x y z
N PRO A 1 -5.53 -11.52 -7.54
CA PRO A 1 -5.14 -10.22 -8.16
C PRO A 1 -3.76 -10.32 -8.81
N ARG A 2 -3.54 -9.66 -9.94
CA ARG A 2 -2.20 -9.53 -10.53
C ARG A 2 -1.68 -8.13 -10.23
N PHE A 3 -0.65 -8.03 -9.41
CA PHE A 3 0.01 -6.76 -9.11
C PHE A 3 0.90 -6.34 -10.29
N GLU A 4 0.82 -5.07 -10.65
CA GLU A 4 1.70 -4.45 -11.64
C GLU A 4 2.83 -3.72 -10.94
N ASN A 5 4.08 -3.94 -11.40
CA ASN A 5 5.29 -3.40 -10.78
C ASN A 5 5.24 -3.55 -9.25
N PRO A 6 5.28 -4.79 -8.73
CA PRO A 6 4.91 -5.11 -7.34
C PRO A 6 5.80 -4.43 -6.28
N LEU A 7 6.97 -3.92 -6.65
CA LEU A 7 7.87 -3.18 -5.76
C LEU A 7 7.67 -1.65 -5.82
N SER A 8 6.85 -1.17 -6.75
CA SER A 8 6.51 0.24 -6.83
C SER A 8 5.32 0.55 -5.94
N GLN A 9 5.51 1.53 -5.07
CA GLN A 9 4.46 2.13 -4.24
C GLN A 9 3.43 2.91 -5.07
N CYS A 10 2.20 3.00 -4.56
CA CYS A 10 1.11 3.76 -5.19
C CYS A 10 1.15 5.24 -4.86
N CYS A 11 1.50 5.58 -3.62
CA CYS A 11 1.53 6.94 -3.10
C CYS A 11 2.98 7.38 -2.90
N VAL A 12 3.38 8.45 -3.58
CA VAL A 12 4.78 8.93 -3.60
C VAL A 12 4.85 10.42 -3.42
N GLY A 13 5.82 10.88 -2.62
CA GLY A 13 6.16 12.29 -2.56
C GLY A 13 6.56 12.84 -3.93
N THR A 14 6.14 14.06 -4.21
CA THR A 14 6.39 14.74 -5.50
C THR A 14 7.48 15.80 -5.41
N THR A 15 7.93 16.10 -4.20
CA THR A 15 8.99 17.07 -3.91
C THR A 15 10.13 16.42 -3.12
N PRO A 16 11.37 16.95 -3.20
CA PRO A 16 12.48 16.42 -2.41
C PRO A 16 12.17 16.42 -0.92
N GLY A 17 12.22 15.25 -0.29
CA GLY A 17 11.98 15.09 1.15
C GLY A 17 10.52 14.99 1.57
N SER A 18 9.55 15.04 0.65
CA SER A 18 8.16 14.71 0.97
C SER A 18 7.89 13.21 0.84
N ASP A 19 7.01 12.69 1.69
CA ASP A 19 6.47 11.34 1.67
C ASP A 19 4.97 11.33 1.35
N CYS A 20 4.40 10.13 1.26
CA CYS A 20 2.95 9.97 1.13
C CYS A 20 2.22 10.61 2.33
N GLY A 21 1.23 11.45 2.05
CA GLY A 21 0.42 12.12 3.07
C GLY A 21 0.89 13.53 3.43
N ASP A 22 2.09 13.95 3.02
CA ASP A 22 2.59 15.29 3.30
C ASP A 22 1.80 16.38 2.58
N THR A 23 1.69 17.53 3.23
CA THR A 23 1.06 18.74 2.70
C THR A 23 1.94 19.95 2.93
N ASP A 24 1.86 20.94 2.03
CA ASP A 24 2.51 22.23 2.25
C ASP A 24 1.78 23.07 3.31
N HIS A 25 2.30 24.28 3.61
CA HIS A 25 1.70 25.19 4.58
C HIS A 25 0.26 25.62 4.25
N SER A 26 -0.17 25.48 2.99
CA SER A 26 -1.54 25.77 2.54
C SER A 26 -2.46 24.54 2.57
N GLY A 27 -1.94 23.38 2.98
CA GLY A 27 -2.66 22.11 2.97
C GLY A 27 -2.70 21.44 1.60
N LYS A 28 -1.93 21.93 0.62
CA LYS A 28 -1.87 21.32 -0.71
C LYS A 28 -1.08 20.00 -0.62
N PRO A 29 -1.58 18.91 -1.24
CA PRO A 29 -0.86 17.64 -1.28
C PRO A 29 0.52 17.79 -1.92
N MET A 30 1.53 17.22 -1.26
CA MET A 30 2.91 17.11 -1.76
C MET A 30 3.23 15.70 -2.26
N TYR A 31 2.20 14.88 -2.48
CA TYR A 31 2.30 13.53 -2.98
C TYR A 31 1.37 13.31 -4.18
N SER A 32 1.62 12.22 -4.91
CA SER A 32 0.74 11.70 -5.96
C SER A 32 0.30 10.29 -5.60
N VAL A 33 -0.90 9.91 -6.03
CA VAL A 33 -1.44 8.56 -5.89
C VAL A 33 -1.59 7.97 -7.29
N CYS A 34 -1.22 6.70 -7.44
CA CYS A 34 -1.35 5.96 -8.68
C CYS A 34 -2.82 5.85 -9.11
N GLU A 35 -3.05 5.64 -10.41
CA GLU A 35 -4.40 5.58 -10.99
C GLU A 35 -5.24 4.43 -10.42
N ASP A 36 -4.64 3.25 -10.21
CA ASP A 36 -5.32 2.07 -9.68
C ASP A 36 -4.57 1.46 -8.48
N PRO A 37 -4.94 1.85 -7.25
CA PRO A 37 -4.40 1.24 -6.02
C PRO A 37 -4.68 -0.26 -5.90
N GLY A 38 -5.72 -0.78 -6.59
CA GLY A 38 -6.09 -2.20 -6.62
C GLY A 38 -5.07 -3.09 -7.36
N ARG A 39 -4.11 -2.48 -8.06
CA ARG A 39 -3.06 -3.19 -8.81
C ARG A 39 -1.66 -2.99 -8.24
N ARG A 40 -1.53 -2.30 -7.10
CA ARG A 40 -0.25 -2.12 -6.38
C ARG A 40 -0.20 -2.99 -5.14
N LEU A 41 0.97 -3.54 -4.86
CA LEU A 41 1.20 -4.27 -3.62
C LEU A 41 1.46 -3.31 -2.46
N PHE A 42 2.30 -2.29 -2.69
CA PHE A 42 2.63 -1.27 -1.70
C PHE A 42 1.82 0.00 -1.89
N TRP A 43 1.30 0.54 -0.79
CA TRP A 43 0.71 1.86 -0.72
C TRP A 43 1.81 2.93 -0.71
N ASP A 44 2.73 2.87 0.25
CA ASP A 44 3.91 3.74 0.39
C ASP A 44 5.18 2.87 0.53
N HIS A 45 6.27 3.42 1.08
CA HIS A 45 7.56 2.74 1.17
C HIS A 45 7.55 1.49 2.08
N GLY A 46 6.54 1.31 2.94
CA GLY A 46 6.48 0.21 3.89
C GLY A 46 5.13 -0.49 4.00
N HIS A 47 4.02 0.21 3.75
CA HIS A 47 2.69 -0.31 4.01
C HIS A 47 2.07 -0.96 2.77
N PRO A 48 1.45 -2.15 2.88
CA PRO A 48 0.67 -2.74 1.80
C PRO A 48 -0.62 -1.96 1.50
N THR A 49 -1.10 -2.06 0.26
CA THR A 49 -2.46 -1.61 -0.09
C THR A 49 -3.53 -2.51 0.55
N GLN A 50 -4.79 -2.05 0.58
CA GLN A 50 -5.90 -2.85 1.09
C GLN A 50 -6.06 -4.19 0.33
N VAL A 51 -5.90 -4.18 -1.00
CA VAL A 51 -5.97 -5.39 -1.82
C VAL A 51 -4.80 -6.33 -1.49
N ALA A 52 -3.62 -5.80 -1.19
CA ALA A 52 -2.48 -6.59 -0.76
C ALA A 52 -2.73 -7.20 0.62
N TRP A 53 -3.22 -6.44 1.60
CA TRP A 53 -3.62 -6.96 2.91
C TRP A 53 -4.65 -8.08 2.80
N SER A 54 -5.70 -7.90 1.99
CA SER A 54 -6.70 -8.94 1.76
C SER A 54 -6.09 -10.19 1.13
N THR A 55 -5.17 -10.02 0.17
CA THR A 55 -4.51 -11.15 -0.52
C THR A 55 -3.59 -11.91 0.42
N ILE A 56 -2.80 -11.19 1.22
CA ILE A 56 -1.92 -11.77 2.24
C ILE A 56 -2.76 -12.51 3.28
N PHE A 57 -3.79 -11.88 3.83
CA PHE A 57 -4.65 -12.53 4.83
C PHE A 57 -5.31 -13.80 4.30
N GLN A 58 -5.82 -13.79 3.06
CA GLN A 58 -6.38 -14.98 2.43
C GLN A 58 -5.33 -16.10 2.25
N ALA A 59 -4.10 -15.75 1.87
CA ALA A 59 -3.02 -16.72 1.71
C ALA A 59 -2.60 -17.35 3.06
N PHE A 60 -2.62 -16.58 4.15
CA PHE A 60 -2.27 -17.05 5.50
C PHE A 60 -3.46 -17.61 6.29
N SER A 61 -4.69 -17.46 5.82
CA SER A 61 -5.90 -17.87 6.54
C SER A 61 -5.87 -19.32 7.02
N PRO A 62 -5.43 -20.33 6.24
CA PRO A 62 -5.34 -21.70 6.74
C PRO A 62 -4.39 -21.85 7.94
N THR A 63 -3.21 -21.22 7.88
CA THR A 63 -2.22 -21.23 8.96
C THR A 63 -2.72 -20.48 10.19
N LEU A 64 -3.39 -19.33 10.00
CA LEU A 64 -4.00 -18.57 11.09
C LEU A 64 -5.12 -19.36 11.76
N HIS A 65 -5.97 -20.04 10.98
CA HIS A 65 -7.00 -20.93 11.53
C HIS A 65 -6.38 -22.02 12.39
N GLN A 66 -5.33 -22.70 11.92
CA GLN A 66 -4.61 -23.69 12.70
C GLN A 66 -4.00 -23.10 13.99
N LEU A 67 -3.46 -21.88 13.93
CA LEU A 67 -2.86 -21.22 15.09
C LEU A 67 -3.90 -20.88 16.16
N PHE A 68 -5.07 -20.39 15.75
CA PHE A 68 -6.13 -19.93 16.66
C PHE A 68 -7.15 -21.02 17.05
N SER A 69 -7.09 -22.19 16.42
CA SER A 69 -7.91 -23.36 16.78
C SER A 69 -7.24 -24.28 17.81
N GLN A 70 -6.05 -23.92 18.31
CA GLN A 70 -5.41 -24.54 19.47
C GLN A 70 -5.88 -23.88 20.76
#